data_AF-A0A960ALX9-F1
#
_entry.id   AF-A0A960ALX9-F1
#
_cell.length_a   1.000
_cell.length_b   1.000
_cell.length_c   1.000
_cell.angle_alpha   90.00
_cell.angle_beta   90.00
_cell.angle_gamma   90.00
#
_symmetry.space_group_name_H-M   'P 1'
#
loop_
_entity.id
_entity.type
_entity.pdbx_description
1 polymer ?
#
loop_
_entity_poly.entity_id
_entity_poly.type
_entity_poly.pdbx_seq_one_letter_code
_entity_poly.pdbx_strand_id
1 'polypeptide(L)'
;MSAIRSSVRQRIDAGGTSFSFEFFPPKTDEGTRHLWDAIRRLEPLHPTLVSVTYGAGGSTRDRTVAITQQIAHETTLTPMGHLTCVGSTVAELRAVIAAYADAGVHHVLALRGDPVGGPQAPWVSTPGGLEHADELVALLSQLGDFSIGVAAFPDVHPSSPSLDFDVAVLKAKQDRGADFAMTQFFFSADSYFRLVEAAQAAGVTMPIIPGIMPVSNVGQIQRFAQLSGTPLPDEM
;
A
#
# COMPACT_ATOMS: atom_id res chain seq x y z
N MET A 1 12.37 18.57 16.42
CA MET A 1 11.16 17.79 16.05
C MET A 1 11.64 16.60 15.24
N SER A 2 11.39 15.38 15.71
CA SER A 2 11.98 14.15 15.14
C SER A 2 11.63 13.98 13.65
N ALA A 3 12.65 13.73 12.81
CA ALA A 3 12.49 13.47 11.38
C ALA A 3 11.57 12.27 11.06
N ILE A 4 11.28 11.42 12.06
CA ILE A 4 10.45 10.21 11.94
C ILE A 4 8.97 10.56 11.67
N ARG A 5 8.51 11.78 12.00
CA ARG A 5 7.09 12.18 11.85
C ARG A 5 6.75 12.91 10.55
N SER A 6 7.70 13.16 9.65
CA SER A 6 7.33 13.78 8.38
C SER A 6 6.52 12.82 7.51
N SER A 7 5.43 13.33 6.93
CA SER A 7 4.60 12.54 6.00
C SER A 7 5.40 12.21 4.74
N VAL A 8 4.99 11.15 4.03
CA VAL A 8 5.63 10.79 2.75
C VAL A 8 5.53 11.95 1.75
N ARG A 9 4.38 12.64 1.74
CA ARG A 9 4.17 13.85 0.93
C ARG A 9 5.20 14.94 1.25
N GLN A 10 5.39 15.29 2.52
CA GLN A 10 6.38 16.30 2.92
C GLN A 10 7.80 15.95 2.48
N ARG A 11 8.16 14.66 2.52
CA ARG A 11 9.48 14.18 2.07
C ARG A 11 9.64 14.31 0.56
N ILE A 12 8.60 14.01 -0.20
CA ILE A 12 8.59 14.17 -1.66
C ILE A 12 8.64 15.66 -2.05
N ASP A 13 7.82 16.48 -1.40
CA ASP A 13 7.74 17.92 -1.66
C ASP A 13 9.04 18.66 -1.31
N ALA A 14 9.81 18.14 -0.34
CA ALA A 14 11.15 18.65 -0.01
C ALA A 14 12.20 18.40 -1.11
N GLY A 15 11.91 17.50 -2.05
CA GLY A 15 12.80 17.13 -3.15
C GLY A 15 13.93 16.17 -2.75
N GLY A 16 14.77 15.82 -3.72
CA GLY A 16 15.85 14.84 -3.58
C GLY A 16 15.46 13.43 -4.04
N THR A 17 16.41 12.50 -3.98
CA THR A 17 16.17 11.10 -4.36
C THR A 17 15.46 10.36 -3.24
N SER A 18 14.31 9.77 -3.55
CA SER A 18 13.54 8.91 -2.65
C SER A 18 13.35 7.53 -3.25
N PHE A 19 13.44 6.50 -2.42
CA PHE A 19 13.11 5.13 -2.79
C PHE A 19 12.62 4.37 -1.56
N SER A 20 11.87 3.30 -1.79
CA SER A 20 11.29 2.45 -0.77
C SER A 20 11.31 0.98 -1.20
N PHE A 21 11.12 0.09 -0.23
CA PHE A 21 11.02 -1.35 -0.46
C PHE A 21 9.76 -1.91 0.18
N GLU A 22 9.17 -2.92 -0.44
CA GLU A 22 8.00 -3.63 0.06
C GLU A 22 8.35 -5.07 0.41
N PHE A 23 7.90 -5.53 1.58
CA PHE A 23 8.12 -6.88 2.09
C PHE A 23 6.81 -7.63 2.29
N PHE A 24 6.84 -8.93 1.97
CA PHE A 24 5.72 -9.83 2.24
C PHE A 24 5.95 -10.59 3.55
N PRO A 25 4.97 -10.65 4.47
CA PRO A 25 5.07 -11.46 5.69
C PRO A 25 5.31 -12.94 5.36
N PRO A 26 6.45 -13.52 5.76
CA PRO A 26 6.74 -14.92 5.51
C PRO A 26 5.85 -15.83 6.35
N LYS A 27 5.53 -16.99 5.77
CA LYS A 27 4.71 -18.03 6.43
C LYS A 27 5.56 -19.02 7.24
N THR A 28 6.87 -19.05 7.03
CA THR A 28 7.82 -20.00 7.63
C THR A 28 8.94 -19.28 8.37
N ASP A 29 9.53 -19.94 9.37
CA ASP A 29 10.63 -19.38 10.17
C ASP A 29 11.89 -19.12 9.32
N GLU A 30 12.14 -19.97 8.32
CA GLU A 30 13.19 -19.74 7.32
C GLU A 30 12.93 -18.46 6.52
N GLY A 31 11.70 -18.25 6.06
CA GLY A 31 11.31 -17.02 5.38
C GLY A 31 11.47 -15.79 6.28
N THR A 32 11.16 -15.92 7.58
CA THR A 32 11.38 -14.86 8.57
C THR A 32 12.86 -14.50 8.68
N ARG A 33 13.77 -15.49 8.73
CA ARG A 33 15.22 -15.23 8.73
C ARG A 33 15.67 -14.50 7.46
N HIS A 34 15.22 -14.95 6.29
CA HIS A 34 15.55 -14.29 5.02
C HIS A 34 15.02 -12.86 4.92
N LEU A 35 13.81 -12.60 5.45
CA LEU A 35 13.26 -11.25 5.55
C LEU A 35 14.17 -10.35 6.39
N TRP A 36 14.60 -10.81 7.56
CA TRP A 36 15.48 -10.03 8.44
C TRP A 36 16.86 -9.80 7.82
N ASP A 37 17.44 -10.80 7.15
CA ASP A 37 18.69 -10.62 6.41
C ASP A 37 18.54 -9.56 5.31
N ALA A 38 17.42 -9.53 4.60
CA ALA A 38 17.14 -8.52 3.58
C ALA A 38 16.97 -7.12 4.19
N ILE A 39 16.18 -6.98 5.26
CA ILE A 39 15.99 -5.71 5.98
C ILE A 39 17.34 -5.14 6.42
N ARG A 40 18.20 -5.95 7.05
CA ARG A 40 19.53 -5.50 7.52
C ARG A 40 20.48 -5.11 6.39
N ARG A 41 20.36 -5.71 5.22
CA ARG A 41 21.15 -5.31 4.03
C ARG A 41 20.66 -4.02 3.40
N LEU A 42 19.36 -3.73 3.49
CA LEU A 42 18.75 -2.54 2.90
C LEU A 42 18.78 -1.33 3.85
N GLU A 43 18.84 -1.55 5.16
CA GLU A 43 18.89 -0.50 6.19
C GLU A 43 19.99 0.56 5.96
N PRO A 44 21.25 0.21 5.59
CA PRO A 44 22.29 1.20 5.31
C PRO A 44 22.07 2.03 4.04
N LEU A 45 21.11 1.67 3.19
CA LEU A 45 20.77 2.47 2.01
C LEU A 45 19.92 3.69 2.38
N HIS A 46 19.39 3.74 3.60
CA HIS A 46 18.53 4.82 4.09
C HIS A 46 17.31 5.08 3.18
N PRO A 47 16.48 4.05 2.86
CA PRO A 47 15.25 4.25 2.11
C PRO A 47 14.32 5.21 2.85
N THR A 48 13.49 5.93 2.09
CA THR A 48 12.51 6.88 2.62
C THR A 48 11.52 6.19 3.57
N LEU A 49 11.10 4.97 3.22
CA LEU A 49 10.27 4.08 4.02
C LEU A 49 10.46 2.62 3.59
N VAL A 50 9.97 1.69 4.40
CA VAL A 50 9.74 0.30 4.01
C VAL A 50 8.29 -0.09 4.31
N SER A 51 7.65 -0.83 3.42
CA SER A 51 6.27 -1.30 3.61
C SER A 51 6.21 -2.80 3.91
N VAL A 52 5.20 -3.19 4.67
CA VAL A 52 4.89 -4.60 4.95
C VAL A 52 3.48 -4.89 4.46
N THR A 53 3.34 -5.81 3.50
CA THR A 53 2.05 -6.12 2.89
C THR A 53 1.10 -6.80 3.88
N TYR A 54 -0.20 -6.64 3.64
CA TYR A 54 -1.26 -7.29 4.40
C TYR A 54 -1.87 -8.39 3.55
N GLY A 55 -1.81 -9.65 4.02
CA GLY A 55 -2.23 -10.79 3.21
C GLY A 55 -3.72 -10.73 2.81
N ALA A 56 -4.02 -11.26 1.62
CA ALA A 56 -5.37 -11.33 1.07
C ALA A 56 -6.38 -11.90 2.08
N GLY A 57 -7.56 -11.26 2.14
CA GLY A 57 -8.64 -11.61 3.08
C GLY A 57 -8.27 -11.51 4.55
N GLY A 58 -7.19 -10.80 4.92
CA GLY A 58 -6.73 -10.67 6.31
C GLY A 58 -5.96 -11.87 6.88
N SER A 59 -5.63 -12.85 6.05
CA SER A 59 -5.03 -14.13 6.46
C SER A 59 -3.67 -14.05 7.19
N THR A 60 -2.96 -12.92 7.09
CA THR A 60 -1.67 -12.70 7.76
C THR A 60 -1.63 -11.39 8.55
N ARG A 61 -2.80 -10.90 8.99
CA ARG A 61 -2.96 -9.69 9.80
C ARG A 61 -1.93 -9.60 10.94
N ASP A 62 -1.93 -10.60 11.82
CA ASP A 62 -1.10 -10.57 13.03
C ASP A 62 0.40 -10.57 12.70
N ARG A 63 0.79 -11.26 11.62
CA ARG A 63 2.19 -11.26 11.15
C ARG A 63 2.59 -9.91 10.58
N THR A 64 1.70 -9.28 9.82
CA THR A 64 1.93 -7.93 9.26
C THR A 64 2.17 -6.93 10.38
N VAL A 65 1.29 -6.94 11.39
CA VAL A 65 1.41 -6.06 12.57
C VAL A 65 2.71 -6.34 13.30
N ALA A 66 2.99 -7.61 13.65
CA ALA A 66 4.20 -7.97 14.39
C ALA A 66 5.50 -7.57 13.67
N ILE A 67 5.60 -7.83 12.36
CA ILE A 67 6.80 -7.46 11.57
C ILE A 67 6.95 -5.94 11.49
N THR A 68 5.86 -5.21 11.25
CA THR A 68 5.89 -3.74 11.16
C THR A 68 6.35 -3.13 12.48
N GLN A 69 5.83 -3.62 13.61
CA GLN A 69 6.26 -3.20 14.96
C GLN A 69 7.72 -3.54 15.22
N GLN A 70 8.16 -4.74 14.83
CA GLN A 70 9.55 -5.15 15.02
C GLN A 70 10.51 -4.28 14.20
N ILE A 71 10.17 -3.90 12.96
CA ILE A 71 10.96 -2.95 12.17
C ILE A 71 11.06 -1.60 12.89
N ALA A 72 9.95 -1.10 13.45
CA ALA A 72 9.94 0.16 14.19
C ALA A 72 10.84 0.14 15.43
N HIS A 73 10.92 -0.99 16.13
CA HIS A 73 11.67 -1.11 17.38
C HIS A 73 13.14 -1.51 17.19
N GLU A 74 13.46 -2.28 16.16
CA GLU A 74 14.78 -2.92 16.02
C GLU A 74 15.66 -2.31 14.91
N THR A 75 15.16 -1.35 14.15
CA THR A 75 15.87 -0.74 13.01
C THR A 75 15.78 0.78 13.03
N THR A 76 16.56 1.44 12.18
CA THR A 76 16.45 2.89 11.92
C THR A 76 15.44 3.23 10.81
N LEU A 77 14.74 2.24 10.27
CA LEU A 77 13.83 2.40 9.15
C LEU A 77 12.50 3.02 9.58
N THR A 78 11.84 3.70 8.66
CA THR A 78 10.46 4.17 8.81
C THR A 78 9.51 3.10 8.26
N PRO A 79 8.81 2.31 9.10
CA PRO A 79 7.89 1.28 8.61
C PRO A 79 6.55 1.87 8.20
N MET A 80 5.96 1.31 7.15
CA MET A 80 4.59 1.53 6.72
C MET A 80 3.83 0.20 6.76
N GLY A 81 2.80 0.12 7.59
CA GLY A 81 1.92 -1.05 7.64
C GLY A 81 0.85 -0.97 6.56
N HIS A 82 0.66 -2.03 5.77
CA HIS A 82 -0.56 -2.14 4.97
C HIS A 82 -1.73 -2.47 5.89
N LEU A 83 -2.92 -1.97 5.55
CA LEU A 83 -4.17 -2.26 6.25
C LEU A 83 -5.30 -2.38 5.25
N THR A 84 -5.98 -3.53 5.25
CA THR A 84 -7.16 -3.77 4.40
C THR A 84 -8.44 -3.79 5.23
N CYS A 85 -9.54 -3.23 4.71
CA CYS A 85 -10.84 -3.28 5.40
C CYS A 85 -11.65 -4.56 5.15
N VAL A 86 -11.35 -5.33 4.09
CA VAL A 86 -12.03 -6.60 3.79
C VAL A 86 -11.98 -7.57 4.98
N GLY A 87 -13.13 -8.15 5.31
CA GLY A 87 -13.25 -9.17 6.36
C GLY A 87 -13.01 -8.65 7.78
N SER A 88 -13.00 -7.33 7.99
CA SER A 88 -12.75 -6.71 9.30
C SER A 88 -13.87 -5.74 9.68
N THR A 89 -14.26 -5.77 10.94
CA THR A 89 -15.14 -4.77 11.54
C THR A 89 -14.39 -3.47 11.82
N VAL A 90 -15.09 -2.35 11.96
CA VAL A 90 -14.51 -1.06 12.38
C VAL A 90 -13.80 -1.18 13.73
N ALA A 91 -14.33 -1.98 14.66
CA ALA A 91 -13.70 -2.20 15.96
C ALA A 91 -12.33 -2.90 15.82
N GLU A 92 -12.23 -3.90 14.96
CA GLU A 92 -10.97 -4.60 14.69
C GLU A 92 -9.96 -3.71 13.97
N LEU A 93 -10.41 -2.90 13.01
CA LEU A 93 -9.57 -1.92 12.32
C LEU A 93 -9.01 -0.91 13.31
N ARG A 94 -9.84 -0.38 14.23
CA ARG A 94 -9.40 0.52 15.31
C ARG A 94 -8.34 -0.13 16.20
N ALA A 95 -8.48 -1.42 16.52
CA ALA A 95 -7.49 -2.13 17.33
C ALA A 95 -6.14 -2.26 16.61
N VAL A 96 -6.12 -2.52 15.29
CA VAL A 96 -4.87 -2.55 14.51
C VAL A 96 -4.23 -1.16 14.44
N ILE A 97 -5.02 -0.13 14.19
CA ILE A 97 -4.54 1.25 14.11
C ILE A 97 -3.92 1.68 15.45
N ALA A 98 -4.56 1.32 16.58
CA ALA A 98 -4.02 1.55 17.91
C ALA A 98 -2.69 0.80 18.11
N ALA A 99 -2.60 -0.47 17.71
CA ALA A 99 -1.36 -1.25 17.81
C ALA A 99 -0.20 -0.67 16.98
N TYR A 100 -0.50 -0.06 15.82
CA TYR A 100 0.50 0.69 15.05
C TYR A 100 0.95 1.95 15.81
N ALA A 101 0.00 2.76 16.29
CA ALA A 101 0.31 3.99 17.03
C ALA A 101 1.14 3.70 18.31
N ASP A 102 0.79 2.67 19.07
CA ASP A 102 1.47 2.27 20.30
C ASP A 102 2.93 1.83 20.05
N ALA A 103 3.21 1.30 18.86
CA ALA A 103 4.56 0.93 18.43
C ALA A 103 5.31 2.07 17.71
N GLY A 104 4.74 3.27 17.63
CA GLY A 104 5.33 4.42 16.94
C GLY A 104 5.27 4.34 15.41
N VAL A 105 4.43 3.47 14.85
CA VAL A 105 4.18 3.36 13.41
C VAL A 105 3.11 4.39 13.01
N HIS A 106 3.51 5.38 12.21
CA HIS A 106 2.64 6.48 11.80
C HIS A 106 2.35 6.50 10.30
N HIS A 107 2.81 5.50 9.55
CA HIS A 107 2.62 5.41 8.10
C HIS A 107 1.76 4.18 7.79
N VAL A 108 0.64 4.38 7.09
CA VAL A 108 -0.30 3.31 6.76
C VAL A 108 -0.69 3.38 5.30
N LEU A 109 -0.62 2.24 4.60
CA LEU A 109 -1.21 2.10 3.27
C LEU A 109 -2.64 1.56 3.42
N ALA A 110 -3.63 2.42 3.24
CA ALA A 110 -5.04 2.10 3.36
C ALA A 110 -5.58 1.46 2.07
N LEU A 111 -6.07 0.22 2.20
CA LEU A 111 -6.50 -0.62 1.10
C LEU A 111 -7.91 -1.15 1.38
N ARG A 112 -8.67 -1.44 0.31
CA ARG A 112 -9.90 -2.21 0.44
C ARG A 112 -9.56 -3.67 0.76
N GLY A 113 -8.60 -4.21 0.01
CA GLY A 113 -8.27 -5.63 -0.03
C GLY A 113 -9.10 -6.37 -1.07
N ASP A 114 -8.59 -7.52 -1.49
CA ASP A 114 -9.31 -8.41 -2.41
C ASP A 114 -10.45 -9.14 -1.69
N PRO A 115 -11.57 -9.38 -2.38
CA PRO A 115 -12.64 -10.24 -1.87
C PRO A 115 -12.12 -11.61 -1.42
N VAL A 116 -12.83 -12.25 -0.49
CA VAL A 116 -12.54 -13.63 -0.09
C VAL A 116 -12.74 -14.54 -1.30
N GLY A 117 -11.68 -15.24 -1.71
CA GLY A 117 -11.67 -16.02 -2.95
C GLY A 117 -10.89 -15.36 -4.11
N GLY A 118 -10.42 -14.12 -3.93
CA GLY A 118 -9.52 -13.42 -4.85
C GLY A 118 -10.17 -12.23 -5.58
N PRO A 119 -9.41 -11.53 -6.44
CA PRO A 119 -9.86 -10.28 -7.08
C PRO A 119 -11.15 -10.40 -7.92
N GLN A 120 -11.44 -11.59 -8.43
CA GLN A 120 -12.61 -11.88 -9.28
C GLN A 120 -13.83 -12.38 -8.50
N ALA A 121 -13.69 -12.64 -7.20
CA ALA A 121 -14.80 -13.07 -6.37
C ALA A 121 -15.74 -11.89 -6.06
N PRO A 122 -17.05 -12.14 -5.87
CA PRO A 122 -17.97 -11.08 -5.50
C PRO A 122 -17.59 -10.48 -4.15
N TRP A 123 -17.74 -9.16 -4.02
CA TRP A 123 -17.58 -8.50 -2.73
C TRP A 123 -18.67 -8.95 -1.77
N VAL A 124 -18.28 -9.25 -0.53
CA VAL A 124 -19.20 -9.61 0.56
C VAL A 124 -18.94 -8.65 1.72
N SER A 125 -19.92 -7.81 2.00
CA SER A 125 -19.90 -6.87 3.12
C SER A 125 -19.70 -7.61 4.44
N THR A 126 -18.79 -7.09 5.27
CA THR A 126 -18.63 -7.55 6.66
C THR A 126 -19.58 -6.73 7.54
N PRO A 127 -20.50 -7.34 8.31
CA PRO A 127 -21.37 -6.59 9.21
C PRO A 127 -20.57 -5.72 10.18
N GLY A 128 -20.82 -4.40 10.16
CA GLY A 128 -20.03 -3.44 10.94
C GLY A 128 -18.61 -3.18 10.43
N GLY A 129 -18.30 -3.59 9.21
CA GLY A 129 -17.07 -3.29 8.47
C GLY A 129 -17.21 -2.07 7.56
N LEU A 130 -16.21 -1.89 6.68
CA LEU A 130 -16.17 -0.83 5.66
C LEU A 130 -16.26 -1.45 4.27
N GLU A 131 -16.85 -0.73 3.32
CA GLU A 131 -17.03 -1.20 1.94
C GLU A 131 -15.86 -0.80 1.03
N HIS A 132 -15.25 0.35 1.30
CA HIS A 132 -14.23 0.93 0.43
C HIS A 132 -13.01 1.48 1.18
N ALA A 133 -11.90 1.59 0.46
CA ALA A 133 -10.62 2.07 1.01
C ALA A 133 -10.70 3.53 1.50
N ASP A 134 -11.51 4.37 0.86
CA ASP A 134 -11.72 5.78 1.23
C ASP A 134 -12.41 5.94 2.58
N GLU A 135 -13.25 4.97 2.99
CA GLU A 135 -13.81 4.93 4.35
C GLU A 135 -12.72 4.59 5.39
N LEU A 136 -11.76 3.73 5.02
CA LEU A 136 -10.62 3.41 5.89
C LEU A 136 -9.68 4.62 6.02
N VAL A 137 -9.49 5.38 4.94
CA VAL A 137 -8.77 6.67 4.99
C VAL A 137 -9.46 7.60 5.99
N ALA A 138 -10.78 7.79 5.90
CA ALA A 138 -11.51 8.63 6.85
C ALA A 138 -11.40 8.14 8.30
N LEU A 139 -11.40 6.82 8.53
CA LEU A 139 -11.21 6.24 9.86
C LEU A 139 -9.80 6.56 10.41
N LEU A 140 -8.75 6.40 9.61
CA LEU A 140 -7.37 6.75 9.99
C LEU A 140 -7.24 8.24 10.31
N SER A 141 -7.79 9.11 9.47
CA SER A 141 -7.78 10.57 9.66
C SER A 141 -8.44 11.04 10.96
N GLN A 142 -9.39 10.26 11.50
CA GLN A 142 -10.05 10.56 12.79
C GLN A 142 -9.28 10.07 14.02
N LEU A 143 -8.32 9.17 13.83
CA LEU A 143 -7.70 8.40 14.92
C LEU A 143 -6.30 8.90 15.31
N GLY A 144 -5.68 9.74 14.49
CA GLY A 144 -4.39 10.31 14.81
C GLY A 144 -3.72 10.96 13.62
N ASP A 145 -2.51 11.44 13.84
CA ASP A 145 -1.65 12.04 12.83
C ASP A 145 -0.89 10.92 12.09
N PHE A 146 -1.61 10.24 11.19
CA PHE A 146 -1.04 9.22 10.32
C PHE A 146 -0.70 9.82 8.96
N SER A 147 0.42 9.41 8.38
CA SER A 147 0.65 9.58 6.95
C SER A 147 -0.04 8.45 6.19
N ILE A 148 -1.07 8.80 5.42
CA ILE A 148 -1.98 7.83 4.81
C ILE A 148 -1.69 7.71 3.31
N GLY A 149 -1.19 6.54 2.90
CA GLY A 149 -1.05 6.18 1.49
C GLY A 149 -2.28 5.43 0.99
N VAL A 150 -2.54 5.49 -0.32
CA VAL A 150 -3.56 4.67 -1.00
C VAL A 150 -3.05 4.03 -2.27
N ALA A 151 -3.72 2.98 -2.74
CA ALA A 151 -3.41 2.37 -4.04
C ALA A 151 -3.99 3.16 -5.23
N ALA A 152 -3.22 3.21 -6.33
CA ALA A 152 -3.62 3.68 -7.66
C ALA A 152 -3.25 2.63 -8.74
N PHE A 153 -3.93 2.65 -9.88
CA PHE A 153 -3.84 1.57 -10.89
C PHE A 153 -3.57 2.16 -12.29
N PRO A 154 -2.33 2.10 -12.79
CA PRO A 154 -1.97 2.63 -14.11
C PRO A 154 -2.72 1.98 -15.27
N ASP A 155 -3.03 0.69 -15.12
CA ASP A 155 -3.72 -0.13 -16.12
C ASP A 155 -5.20 -0.36 -15.78
N VAL A 156 -5.80 0.52 -14.96
CA VAL A 156 -7.19 0.45 -14.47
C VAL A 156 -7.42 -0.74 -13.53
N HIS A 157 -8.04 -0.49 -12.39
CA HIS A 157 -8.40 -1.53 -11.44
C HIS A 157 -9.39 -2.51 -12.09
N PRO A 158 -9.25 -3.85 -11.90
CA PRO A 158 -10.10 -4.84 -12.56
C PRO A 158 -11.60 -4.70 -12.31
N SER A 159 -11.99 -4.11 -11.17
CA SER A 159 -13.40 -3.83 -10.84
C SER A 159 -13.90 -2.45 -11.30
N SER A 160 -13.08 -1.67 -12.00
CA SER A 160 -13.41 -0.32 -12.43
C SER A 160 -13.77 -0.29 -13.92
N PRO A 161 -14.78 0.49 -14.32
CA PRO A 161 -15.24 0.55 -15.71
C PRO A 161 -14.31 1.36 -16.63
N SER A 162 -13.49 2.25 -16.10
CA SER A 162 -12.61 3.15 -16.87
C SER A 162 -11.53 3.78 -16.00
N LEU A 163 -10.52 4.37 -16.67
CA LEU A 163 -9.51 5.21 -16.02
C LEU A 163 -10.13 6.43 -15.32
N ASP A 164 -11.12 7.09 -15.96
CA ASP A 164 -11.79 8.25 -15.37
C ASP A 164 -12.48 7.90 -14.05
N PHE A 165 -13.08 6.71 -13.97
CA PHE A 165 -13.68 6.23 -12.72
C PHE A 165 -12.61 5.98 -11.65
N ASP A 166 -11.50 5.34 -12.01
CA ASP A 166 -10.39 5.12 -11.09
C ASP A 166 -9.78 6.42 -10.57
N VAL A 167 -9.65 7.42 -11.43
CA VAL A 167 -9.21 8.77 -11.07
C VAL A 167 -10.21 9.44 -10.12
N ALA A 168 -11.51 9.31 -10.38
CA ALA A 168 -12.53 9.82 -9.47
C ALA A 168 -12.47 9.16 -8.07
N VAL A 169 -12.23 7.84 -8.02
CA VAL A 169 -12.01 7.10 -6.76
C VAL A 169 -10.72 7.58 -6.07
N LEU A 170 -9.64 7.79 -6.82
CA LEU A 170 -8.38 8.31 -6.29
C LEU A 170 -8.56 9.70 -5.69
N LYS A 171 -9.31 10.57 -6.37
CA LYS A 171 -9.68 11.90 -5.89
C LYS A 171 -10.54 11.82 -4.62
N ALA A 172 -11.52 10.93 -4.56
CA ALA A 172 -12.35 10.71 -3.37
C ALA A 172 -11.54 10.22 -2.15
N LYS A 173 -10.47 9.43 -2.37
CA LYS A 173 -9.52 9.04 -1.32
C LYS A 173 -8.70 10.24 -0.82
N GLN A 174 -8.19 11.07 -1.74
CA GLN A 174 -7.49 12.31 -1.37
C GLN A 174 -8.37 13.23 -0.53
N ASP A 175 -9.62 13.44 -0.96
CA ASP A 175 -10.55 14.36 -0.28
C ASP A 175 -10.94 13.88 1.12
N ARG A 176 -10.68 12.62 1.46
CA ARG A 176 -10.85 12.05 2.80
C ARG A 176 -9.57 12.03 3.66
N GLY A 177 -8.46 12.52 3.12
CA GLY A 177 -7.21 12.70 3.85
C GLY A 177 -6.05 11.78 3.43
N ALA A 178 -6.11 11.16 2.24
CA ALA A 178 -4.92 10.48 1.72
C ALA A 178 -3.84 11.50 1.33
N ASP A 179 -2.59 11.23 1.72
CA ASP A 179 -1.44 12.11 1.53
C ASP A 179 -0.66 11.82 0.25
N PHE A 180 -0.68 10.57 -0.21
CA PHE A 180 0.03 10.09 -1.39
C PHE A 180 -0.64 8.83 -1.93
N ALA A 181 -0.34 8.51 -3.18
CA ALA A 181 -0.71 7.24 -3.77
C ALA A 181 0.52 6.43 -4.16
N MET A 182 0.43 5.11 -4.09
CA MET A 182 1.39 4.17 -4.67
C MET A 182 0.70 3.38 -5.77
N THR A 183 1.33 3.27 -6.93
CA THR A 183 0.74 2.50 -8.02
C THR A 183 0.93 1.00 -7.79
N GLN A 184 -0.01 0.20 -8.30
CA GLN A 184 0.30 -1.17 -8.70
C GLN A 184 1.51 -1.16 -9.66
N PHE A 185 2.27 -2.25 -9.73
CA PHE A 185 3.31 -2.38 -10.74
C PHE A 185 2.71 -2.29 -12.15
N PHE A 186 3.52 -1.85 -13.09
CA PHE A 186 3.16 -1.69 -14.50
C PHE A 186 4.38 -1.99 -15.37
N PHE A 187 4.15 -2.35 -16.62
CA PHE A 187 5.23 -2.66 -17.57
C PHE A 187 5.54 -1.52 -18.53
N SER A 188 4.58 -0.61 -18.76
CA SER A 188 4.75 0.55 -19.63
C SER A 188 4.77 1.85 -18.83
N ALA A 189 5.83 2.65 -19.04
CA ALA A 189 5.90 3.99 -18.47
C ALA A 189 4.73 4.89 -18.94
N ASP A 190 4.21 4.66 -20.15
CA ASP A 190 3.08 5.42 -20.70
C ASP A 190 1.80 5.21 -19.87
N SER A 191 1.56 4.00 -19.36
CA SER A 191 0.42 3.73 -18.47
C SER A 191 0.50 4.58 -17.19
N TYR A 192 1.70 4.72 -16.62
CA TYR A 192 1.92 5.56 -15.45
C TYR A 192 1.69 7.04 -15.77
N PHE A 193 2.29 7.57 -16.84
CA PHE A 193 2.13 8.98 -17.19
C PHE A 193 0.68 9.34 -17.54
N ARG A 194 -0.04 8.46 -18.25
CA ARG A 194 -1.46 8.64 -18.54
C ARG A 194 -2.31 8.72 -17.27
N LEU A 195 -2.03 7.89 -16.26
CA LEU A 195 -2.68 7.97 -14.95
C LEU A 195 -2.37 9.31 -14.27
N VAL A 196 -1.10 9.73 -14.25
CA VAL A 196 -0.67 10.97 -13.60
C VAL A 196 -1.34 12.19 -14.24
N GLU A 197 -1.34 12.27 -15.57
CA GLU A 197 -1.97 13.38 -16.31
C GLU A 197 -3.48 13.44 -16.05
N ALA A 198 -4.17 12.30 -16.14
CA ALA A 198 -5.61 12.23 -15.87
C ALA A 198 -5.95 12.60 -14.41
N ALA A 199 -5.15 12.12 -13.45
CA ALA A 199 -5.33 12.43 -12.04
C ALA A 199 -5.13 13.93 -11.75
N GLN A 200 -4.09 14.54 -12.33
CA GLN A 200 -3.83 15.97 -12.21
C GLN A 200 -4.96 16.81 -12.81
N ALA A 201 -5.44 16.43 -14.01
CA ALA A 201 -6.58 17.10 -14.66
C ALA A 201 -7.86 17.04 -13.82
N ALA A 202 -8.05 15.99 -13.02
CA ALA A 202 -9.17 15.82 -12.08
C ALA A 202 -8.94 16.48 -10.70
N GLY A 203 -7.81 17.17 -10.48
CA GLY A 203 -7.52 17.87 -9.22
C GLY A 203 -6.96 16.98 -8.11
N VAL A 204 -6.33 15.84 -8.46
CA VAL A 204 -5.45 15.10 -7.56
C VAL A 204 -4.13 15.87 -7.46
N THR A 205 -3.78 16.30 -6.25
CA THR A 205 -2.59 17.09 -5.93
C THR A 205 -1.58 16.33 -5.07
N MET A 206 -1.98 15.19 -4.51
CA MET A 206 -1.06 14.30 -3.80
C MET A 206 -0.10 13.59 -4.78
N PRO A 207 1.14 13.31 -4.38
CA PRO A 207 2.10 12.59 -5.23
C PRO A 207 1.65 11.16 -5.52
N ILE A 208 1.86 10.70 -6.76
CA ILE A 208 1.59 9.33 -7.21
C ILE A 208 2.94 8.64 -7.47
N ILE A 209 3.33 7.77 -6.54
CA ILE A 209 4.62 7.08 -6.52
C ILE A 209 4.54 5.81 -7.39
N PRO A 210 5.42 5.63 -8.40
CA PRO A 210 5.41 4.44 -9.23
C PRO A 210 5.90 3.21 -8.45
N GLY A 211 5.07 2.18 -8.37
CA GLY A 211 5.47 0.85 -7.91
C GLY A 211 6.21 0.10 -9.01
N ILE A 212 7.42 -0.36 -8.73
CA ILE A 212 8.25 -1.10 -9.69
C ILE A 212 8.51 -2.51 -9.15
N MET A 213 8.27 -3.52 -9.98
CA MET A 213 8.57 -4.91 -9.65
C MET A 213 9.71 -5.42 -10.53
N PRO A 214 10.94 -5.54 -10.01
CA PRO A 214 12.05 -6.14 -10.74
C PRO A 214 11.75 -7.61 -11.08
N VAL A 215 11.79 -7.95 -12.36
CA VAL A 215 11.51 -9.31 -12.83
C VAL A 215 12.72 -10.21 -12.53
N SER A 216 12.61 -11.01 -11.47
CA SER A 216 13.62 -12.01 -11.11
C SER A 216 13.18 -13.44 -11.42
N ASN A 217 11.88 -13.66 -11.66
CA ASN A 217 11.30 -14.97 -11.94
C ASN A 217 10.07 -14.86 -12.86
N VAL A 218 10.12 -15.53 -14.02
CA VAL A 218 9.04 -15.53 -15.03
C VAL A 218 7.75 -16.17 -14.51
N GLY A 219 7.81 -17.19 -13.66
CA GLY A 219 6.60 -17.79 -13.07
C GLY A 219 5.89 -16.84 -12.11
N GLN A 220 6.64 -15.99 -11.41
CA GLN A 220 6.10 -14.99 -10.49
C GLN A 220 5.38 -13.87 -11.26
N ILE A 221 5.97 -13.41 -12.36
CA ILE A 221 5.39 -12.31 -13.14
C ILE A 221 4.09 -12.72 -13.85
N GLN A 222 4.03 -13.94 -14.40
CA GLN A 222 2.80 -14.46 -15.03
C GLN A 222 1.63 -14.52 -14.04
N ARG A 223 1.90 -14.96 -12.81
CA ARG A 223 0.89 -14.99 -11.75
C ARG A 223 0.43 -13.58 -11.37
N PHE A 224 1.35 -12.63 -11.26
CA PHE A 224 1.01 -11.26 -10.90
C PHE A 224 0.24 -10.55 -12.01
N ALA A 225 0.59 -10.75 -13.28
CA ALA A 225 -0.16 -10.26 -14.44
C ALA A 225 -1.61 -10.77 -14.43
N GLN A 226 -1.83 -12.05 -14.11
CA GLN A 226 -3.17 -12.62 -13.97
C GLN A 226 -3.97 -12.00 -12.82
N LEU A 227 -3.32 -11.70 -11.70
CA LEU A 227 -3.97 -11.08 -10.54
C LEU A 227 -4.25 -9.58 -10.75
N SER A 228 -3.37 -8.86 -11.46
CA SER A 228 -3.55 -7.45 -11.76
C SER A 228 -4.53 -7.20 -12.92
N GLY A 229 -4.81 -8.22 -13.73
CA GLY A 229 -5.64 -8.09 -14.94
C GLY A 229 -4.90 -7.44 -16.12
N THR A 230 -3.58 -7.24 -16.00
CA THR A 230 -2.75 -6.59 -17.02
C THR A 230 -1.96 -7.66 -17.76
N PRO A 231 -2.10 -7.80 -19.10
CA PRO A 231 -1.29 -8.74 -19.86
C PRO A 231 0.19 -8.32 -19.83
N LEU A 232 1.08 -9.31 -19.94
CA LEU A 232 2.51 -9.03 -20.16
C LEU A 232 2.69 -8.46 -21.57
N PRO A 233 3.55 -7.45 -21.77
CA PRO A 233 3.94 -7.01 -23.11
C PRO A 233 4.54 -8.16 -23.91
N ASP A 234 4.24 -8.21 -25.22
CA ASP A 234 4.75 -9.25 -26.13
C ASP A 234 6.30 -9.23 -26.25
N GLU A 235 6.92 -8.11 -25.88
CA GLU A 235 8.36 -7.87 -25.96
C GLU A 235 9.16 -8.30 -24.70
N MET A 236 8.48 -8.83 -23.67
CA MET A 236 9.07 -9.37 -22.44
C MET A 236 9.24 -10.90 -22.47
#